data_AF-A0A2S3HS77-F1
#
_entry.id   AF-A0A2S3HS77-F1
#
_cell.length_a   1.000
_cell.length_b   1.000
_cell.length_c   1.000
_cell.angle_alpha   90.00
_cell.angle_beta   90.00
_cell.angle_gamma   90.00
#
_symmetry.space_group_name_H-M   'P 1'
#
loop_
_entity.id
_entity.type
_entity.pdbx_description
1 polymer ?
#
loop_
_entity_poly.entity_id
_entity_poly.type
_entity_poly.pdbx_seq_one_letter_code
_entity_poly.pdbx_strand_id
1 'polypeptide(L)'
;MGTLASAILGDLISRSVSFAVDRCCHRWRKPGGLEDAPQRLRRVLLRLQAVVEEADRRRVTNQAMLRQLQLMREGVYRGYYLLSAIKRQGVHEVSSLRDRSSFALSLFNPAKRLRTTVSARTAPASTAPEDNGREGEVEAELQEVLDGLERMASDMKELAVFLSCYPPARREPYSGHLWLENRMFGREAEQEKIISFLLGPEPAGAEDPGVLPVIGRPRVGKSTLVEHVCLDERVRGHFSLIVFLGQGDIEDGKLLPHLGLEDNGTIKHRDLDPARKSLVVIELVRDVDDNTWWRRTMSALRGRRTTPVSKIIVTSRSEKIASFGTTQALELKPLPREAYWYFFKTIAFGSADAEDQPELASVCMEMADLLNRCIISANLFGVLLRANPCCQFWRRVLNGLRHYIRMHLLHFAYHSYQACSSQEHDLPKITLNEVQIGSTRPRGKFEVLAWRSRIPPYYSYLMSCQVQTSSSFLRVPPMNKRIQHRQPRLNSL
;
A
#
# COMPACT_ATOMS: atom_id res chain seq x y z
N MET A 1 -10.16 -28.06 33.67
CA MET A 1 -9.84 -26.83 34.42
C MET A 1 -9.32 -25.68 33.54
N GLY A 2 -8.52 -25.92 32.48
CA GLY A 2 -7.96 -24.84 31.64
C GLY A 2 -8.94 -24.09 30.72
N THR A 3 -10.01 -24.74 30.24
CA THR A 3 -11.01 -24.14 29.35
C THR A 3 -11.97 -23.18 30.07
N LEU A 4 -12.36 -23.52 31.30
CA LEU A 4 -13.18 -22.66 32.16
C LEU A 4 -12.42 -21.40 32.58
N ALA A 5 -11.13 -21.51 32.91
CA ALA A 5 -10.29 -20.35 33.24
C ALA A 5 -10.12 -19.39 32.05
N SER A 6 -10.00 -19.91 30.82
CA SER A 6 -9.94 -19.10 29.59
C SER A 6 -11.26 -18.37 29.31
N ALA A 7 -12.40 -19.02 29.54
CA ALA A 7 -13.72 -18.40 29.34
C ALA A 7 -13.99 -17.30 30.38
N ILE A 8 -13.64 -17.55 31.64
CA ILE A 8 -13.77 -16.56 32.72
C ILE A 8 -12.84 -15.37 32.50
N LEU A 9 -11.59 -15.61 32.05
CA LEU A 9 -10.66 -14.53 31.72
C LEU A 9 -11.12 -13.72 30.50
N GLY A 10 -11.69 -14.38 29.48
CA GLY A 10 -12.31 -13.73 28.32
C GLY A 10 -13.51 -12.86 28.70
N ASP A 11 -14.38 -13.35 29.59
CA ASP A 11 -15.50 -12.58 30.14
C ASP A 11 -15.01 -11.42 31.02
N LEU A 12 -13.95 -11.60 31.82
CA LEU A 12 -13.37 -10.53 32.63
C LEU A 12 -12.73 -9.43 31.76
N ILE A 13 -12.03 -9.79 30.68
CA ILE A 13 -11.45 -8.86 29.71
C ILE A 13 -12.55 -8.14 28.93
N SER A 14 -13.57 -8.88 28.47
CA SER A 14 -14.74 -8.29 27.79
C SER A 14 -15.49 -7.30 28.70
N ARG A 15 -15.67 -7.64 29.98
CA ARG A 15 -16.27 -6.76 30.98
C ARG A 15 -15.41 -5.58 31.35
N SER A 16 -14.08 -5.71 31.36
CA SER A 16 -13.18 -4.57 31.63
C SER A 16 -13.05 -3.64 30.43
N VAL A 17 -13.11 -4.16 29.20
CA VAL A 17 -13.26 -3.35 27.97
C VAL A 17 -14.64 -2.67 27.96
N SER A 18 -15.71 -3.41 28.24
CA SER A 18 -17.08 -2.87 28.31
C SER A 18 -17.20 -1.81 29.40
N PHE A 19 -16.62 -2.04 30.58
CA PHE A 19 -16.57 -1.09 31.70
C PHE A 19 -15.68 0.14 31.40
N ALA A 20 -14.54 -0.02 30.72
CA ALA A 20 -13.73 1.11 30.28
C ALA A 20 -14.47 1.95 29.22
N VAL A 21 -15.20 1.29 28.32
CA VAL A 21 -16.08 1.94 27.34
C VAL A 21 -17.23 2.66 28.05
N ASP A 22 -17.87 2.05 29.05
CA ASP A 22 -19.02 2.61 29.75
C ASP A 22 -18.64 3.78 30.68
N ARG A 23 -17.50 3.68 31.37
CA ARG A 23 -16.93 4.75 32.19
C ARG A 23 -16.46 5.94 31.34
N CYS A 24 -16.04 5.69 30.09
CA CYS A 24 -15.79 6.72 29.07
C CYS A 24 -17.07 7.28 28.43
N CYS A 25 -18.20 6.58 28.46
CA CYS A 25 -19.47 7.08 27.93
C CYS A 25 -20.20 7.97 28.95
N HIS A 26 -20.18 7.62 30.24
CA HIS A 26 -20.96 8.34 31.27
C HIS A 26 -20.35 9.67 31.73
N ARG A 27 -19.03 9.88 31.64
CA ARG A 27 -18.37 11.08 32.18
C ARG A 27 -18.38 12.29 31.22
N TRP A 28 -18.84 12.14 29.97
CA TRP A 28 -18.52 13.11 28.90
C TRP A 28 -19.70 13.57 28.06
N ARG A 29 -20.93 13.36 28.55
CA ARG A 29 -22.16 13.90 27.93
C ARG A 29 -22.39 15.35 28.37
N LYS A 30 -21.50 16.27 27.96
CA LYS A 30 -21.80 17.71 27.90
C LYS A 30 -21.71 18.14 26.44
N PRO A 31 -22.72 18.83 25.87
CA PRO A 31 -22.60 19.40 24.54
C PRO A 31 -21.57 20.54 24.62
N GLY A 32 -20.38 20.32 24.06
CA GLY A 32 -19.40 21.37 23.80
C GLY A 32 -19.63 21.97 22.42
N GLY A 33 -19.45 23.30 22.29
CA GLY A 33 -19.54 24.01 21.02
C GLY A 33 -18.50 23.56 19.99
N LEU A 34 -18.60 24.12 18.78
CA LEU A 34 -17.85 23.75 17.57
C LEU A 34 -16.32 23.75 17.75
N GLU A 35 -15.79 24.57 18.66
CA GLU A 35 -14.37 24.60 19.05
C GLU A 35 -13.84 23.30 19.70
N ASP A 36 -14.71 22.44 20.26
CA ASP A 36 -14.34 21.14 20.86
C ASP A 36 -14.30 19.98 19.83
N ALA A 37 -14.67 20.23 18.57
CA ALA A 37 -14.79 19.18 17.55
C ALA A 37 -13.49 18.38 17.32
N PRO A 38 -12.29 19.00 17.23
CA PRO A 38 -11.04 18.23 17.09
C PRO A 38 -10.73 17.34 18.31
N GLN A 39 -11.06 17.79 19.52
CA GLN A 39 -10.84 16.98 20.74
C GLN A 39 -11.85 15.83 20.83
N ARG A 40 -13.11 16.06 20.46
CA ARG A 40 -14.13 15.00 20.32
C ARG A 40 -13.68 13.96 19.30
N LEU A 41 -13.21 14.39 18.13
CA LEU A 41 -12.68 13.51 17.09
C LEU A 41 -11.52 12.67 17.62
N ARG A 42 -10.55 13.28 18.32
CA ARG A 42 -9.43 12.54 18.93
C ARG A 42 -9.92 11.47 19.92
N ARG A 43 -10.92 11.79 20.76
CA ARG A 43 -11.50 10.84 21.74
C ARG A 43 -12.15 9.64 21.04
N VAL A 44 -12.94 9.89 19.99
CA VAL A 44 -13.65 8.83 19.26
C VAL A 44 -12.66 7.95 18.48
N LEU A 45 -11.64 8.55 17.87
CA LEU A 45 -10.59 7.82 17.15
C LEU A 45 -9.82 6.87 18.08
N LEU A 46 -9.47 7.31 19.29
CA LEU A 46 -8.80 6.43 20.27
C LEU A 46 -9.65 5.20 20.63
N ARG A 47 -10.97 5.37 20.74
CA ARG A 47 -11.89 4.25 21.03
C ARG A 47 -11.96 3.27 19.87
N LEU A 48 -12.14 3.77 18.65
CA LEU A 48 -12.23 2.93 17.45
C LEU A 48 -10.90 2.23 17.15
N GLN A 49 -9.78 2.94 17.29
CA GLN A 49 -8.43 2.38 17.14
C GLN A 49 -8.19 1.22 18.11
N ALA A 50 -8.62 1.33 19.37
CA ALA A 50 -8.50 0.23 20.34
C ALA A 50 -9.28 -1.03 19.91
N VAL A 51 -10.45 -0.87 19.29
CA VAL A 51 -11.24 -1.98 18.75
C VAL A 51 -10.57 -2.58 17.50
N VAL A 52 -10.03 -1.74 16.61
CA VAL A 52 -9.25 -2.20 15.44
C VAL A 52 -8.03 -2.99 15.88
N GLU A 53 -7.26 -2.50 16.85
CA GLU A 53 -6.08 -3.19 17.38
C GLU A 53 -6.45 -4.52 18.06
N GLU A 54 -7.59 -4.58 18.75
CA GLU A 54 -8.07 -5.84 19.30
C GLU A 54 -8.47 -6.80 18.18
N ALA A 55 -9.10 -6.31 17.10
CA ALA A 55 -9.43 -7.13 15.95
C ALA A 55 -8.19 -7.67 15.22
N ASP A 56 -7.13 -6.86 15.13
CA ASP A 56 -5.84 -7.26 14.52
C ASP A 56 -5.16 -8.40 15.30
N ARG A 57 -5.45 -8.52 16.59
CA ARG A 57 -5.00 -9.64 17.45
C ARG A 57 -5.84 -10.90 17.29
N ARG A 58 -6.87 -10.90 16.44
CA ARG A 58 -7.80 -12.01 16.26
C ARG A 58 -7.75 -12.54 14.84
N ARG A 59 -7.95 -13.85 14.68
CA ARG A 59 -8.08 -14.48 13.34
C ARG A 59 -9.53 -14.36 12.86
N VAL A 60 -9.92 -13.17 12.40
CA VAL A 60 -11.28 -12.91 11.90
C VAL A 60 -11.43 -13.50 10.49
N THR A 61 -12.30 -14.49 10.34
CA THR A 61 -12.54 -15.20 9.07
C THR A 61 -13.90 -14.85 8.45
N ASN A 62 -14.84 -14.35 9.25
CA ASN A 62 -16.18 -14.01 8.77
C ASN A 62 -16.14 -12.76 7.88
N GLN A 63 -16.71 -12.89 6.68
CA GLN A 63 -16.69 -11.82 5.67
C GLN A 63 -17.49 -10.58 6.08
N ALA A 64 -18.60 -10.74 6.82
CA ALA A 64 -19.37 -9.59 7.31
C ALA A 64 -18.59 -8.82 8.38
N MET A 65 -17.93 -9.53 9.30
CA MET A 65 -17.04 -8.92 10.30
C MET A 65 -15.86 -8.19 9.65
N LEU A 66 -15.22 -8.80 8.66
CA LEU A 66 -14.12 -8.18 7.93
C LEU A 66 -14.56 -6.90 7.21
N ARG A 67 -15.77 -6.87 6.65
CA ARG A 67 -16.35 -5.65 6.05
C ARG A 67 -16.60 -4.56 7.10
N GLN A 68 -17.16 -4.91 8.26
CA GLN A 68 -17.36 -3.93 9.34
C GLN A 68 -16.04 -3.37 9.86
N LEU A 69 -15.03 -4.22 10.03
CA LEU A 69 -13.67 -3.79 10.42
C LEU A 69 -13.02 -2.91 9.36
N GLN A 70 -13.22 -3.23 8.07
CA GLN A 70 -12.72 -2.40 6.98
C GLN A 70 -13.33 -0.99 7.02
N LEU A 71 -14.65 -0.88 7.17
CA LEU A 71 -15.32 0.42 7.31
C LEU A 71 -14.82 1.20 8.51
N MET A 72 -14.60 0.52 9.65
CA MET A 72 -14.04 1.14 10.84
C MET A 72 -12.62 1.66 10.62
N ARG A 73 -11.74 0.86 10.00
CA ARG A 73 -10.38 1.28 9.63
C ARG A 73 -10.38 2.48 8.70
N GLU A 74 -11.20 2.45 7.65
CA GLU A 74 -11.34 3.57 6.71
C GLU A 74 -11.78 4.86 7.42
N GLY A 75 -12.75 4.77 8.33
CA GLY A 75 -13.18 5.88 9.17
C GLY A 75 -12.07 6.40 10.09
N VAL A 76 -11.33 5.50 10.74
CA VAL A 76 -10.20 5.85 11.60
C VAL A 76 -9.10 6.58 10.81
N TYR A 77 -8.73 6.06 9.63
CA TYR A 77 -7.75 6.71 8.76
C TYR A 77 -8.22 8.08 8.30
N ARG A 78 -9.50 8.21 7.91
CA ARG A 78 -10.10 9.50 7.50
C ARG A 78 -10.06 10.51 8.64
N GLY A 79 -10.42 10.12 9.87
CA GLY A 79 -10.39 11.02 11.02
C GLY A 79 -8.97 11.45 11.41
N TYR A 80 -7.99 10.54 11.44
CA TYR A 80 -6.59 10.91 11.72
C TYR A 80 -6.00 11.82 10.63
N TYR A 81 -6.36 11.56 9.37
CA TYR A 81 -5.97 12.38 8.24
C TYR A 81 -6.49 13.81 8.40
N LEU A 82 -7.78 13.95 8.75
CA LEU A 82 -8.40 15.26 8.96
C LEU A 82 -7.80 16.03 10.15
N LEU A 83 -7.56 15.36 11.29
CA LEU A 83 -6.85 15.97 12.42
C LEU A 83 -5.49 16.52 12.01
N SER A 84 -4.74 15.76 11.21
CA SER A 84 -3.41 16.17 10.75
C SER A 84 -3.49 17.31 9.72
N ALA A 85 -4.53 17.33 8.89
CA ALA A 85 -4.77 18.40 7.92
C ALA A 85 -5.10 19.74 8.60
N ILE A 86 -5.96 19.72 9.63
CA ILE A 86 -6.30 20.91 10.43
C ILE A 86 -5.05 21.49 11.10
N LYS A 87 -4.24 20.64 11.73
CA LYS A 87 -2.97 21.06 12.37
C LYS A 87 -2.01 21.69 11.38
N ARG A 88 -1.89 21.11 10.18
CA ARG A 88 -1.05 21.66 9.11
C ARG A 88 -1.46 23.08 8.73
N GLN A 89 -2.75 23.37 8.69
CA GLN A 89 -3.26 24.70 8.35
C GLN A 89 -2.84 25.74 9.39
N GLY A 90 -2.98 25.42 10.69
CA GLY A 90 -2.52 26.30 11.78
C GLY A 90 -1.00 26.53 11.80
N VAL A 91 -0.18 25.53 11.43
CA VAL A 91 1.29 25.69 11.33
C VAL A 91 1.68 26.65 10.20
N HIS A 92 0.98 26.62 9.07
CA HIS A 92 1.26 27.54 7.96
C HIS A 92 0.90 29.00 8.30
N GLU A 93 -0.16 29.22 9.09
CA GLU A 93 -0.59 30.55 9.55
C GLU A 93 0.44 31.23 10.46
N VAL A 94 1.08 30.46 11.36
CA VAL A 94 2.13 30.99 12.26
C VAL A 94 3.46 31.26 11.53
N SER A 95 3.72 30.54 10.44
CA SER A 95 4.96 30.71 9.64
C SER A 95 4.91 31.83 8.60
N SER A 96 3.72 32.34 8.26
CA SER A 96 3.54 33.32 7.19
C SER A 96 3.67 34.77 7.65
N LEU A 97 4.91 35.20 7.92
CA LEU A 97 5.32 36.59 7.69
C LEU A 97 6.30 36.75 6.51
N ARG A 98 6.69 35.66 5.82
CA ARG A 98 7.41 35.73 4.53
C ARG A 98 7.01 34.58 3.61
N ASP A 99 6.68 34.96 2.37
CA ASP A 99 6.31 34.12 1.22
C ASP A 99 4.91 33.46 1.20
N ARG A 100 3.94 34.25 0.71
CA ARG A 100 2.68 33.75 0.13
C ARG A 100 2.97 32.99 -1.18
N SER A 101 3.06 31.67 -1.10
CA SER A 101 2.72 30.79 -2.23
C SER A 101 1.60 29.85 -1.81
N SER A 102 0.38 30.38 -1.80
CA SER A 102 -0.83 29.67 -1.43
C SER A 102 -1.28 28.71 -2.53
N PHE A 103 -0.92 27.44 -2.40
CA PHE A 103 -1.62 26.33 -3.08
C PHE A 103 -2.35 25.48 -2.03
N ALA A 104 -3.38 26.04 -1.40
CA ALA A 104 -4.34 25.25 -0.63
C ALA A 104 -5.43 24.74 -1.59
N LEU A 105 -5.23 23.55 -2.13
CA LEU A 105 -6.22 22.82 -2.92
C LEU A 105 -7.27 22.21 -1.99
N SER A 106 -8.53 22.10 -2.44
CA SER A 106 -9.61 21.40 -1.72
C SER A 106 -9.12 20.06 -1.16
N LEU A 107 -9.34 19.82 0.13
CA LEU A 107 -8.75 18.68 0.85
C LEU A 107 -9.10 17.32 0.24
N PHE A 108 -10.18 17.19 -0.56
CA PHE A 108 -10.68 15.88 -1.01
C PHE A 108 -11.06 15.75 -2.50
N ASN A 109 -10.83 16.74 -3.38
CA ASN A 109 -11.25 16.64 -4.80
C ASN A 109 -10.07 16.58 -5.81
N PRO A 110 -9.75 15.40 -6.39
CA PRO A 110 -8.71 15.27 -7.43
C PRO A 110 -9.06 15.96 -8.75
N ALA A 111 -10.33 16.19 -9.06
CA ALA A 111 -10.76 16.76 -10.34
C ALA A 111 -10.43 18.26 -10.47
N LYS A 112 -10.25 18.97 -9.35
CA LYS A 112 -9.80 20.37 -9.34
C LYS A 112 -8.28 20.53 -9.58
N ARG A 113 -7.51 19.43 -9.64
CA ARG A 113 -6.05 19.42 -9.82
C ARG A 113 -5.58 19.73 -11.25
N LEU A 114 -6.46 19.62 -12.25
CA LEU A 114 -6.13 19.70 -13.68
C LEU A 114 -6.28 21.10 -14.32
N ARG A 115 -6.67 22.14 -13.57
CA ARG A 115 -6.93 23.48 -14.13
C ARG A 115 -5.90 24.57 -13.83
N THR A 116 -4.77 24.25 -13.17
CA THR A 116 -3.74 25.27 -12.88
C THR A 116 -2.40 24.94 -13.53
N THR A 117 -2.42 24.70 -14.83
CA THR A 117 -1.28 24.95 -15.72
C THR A 117 -1.88 25.45 -17.04
N VAL A 118 -1.40 26.60 -17.53
CA VAL A 118 -1.91 27.38 -18.68
C VAL A 118 -3.01 28.39 -18.31
N SER A 119 -2.59 29.53 -17.75
CA SER A 119 -2.77 30.85 -18.39
C SER A 119 -2.21 31.93 -17.46
N ALA A 120 -0.98 32.37 -17.74
CA ALA A 120 -0.50 33.65 -17.25
C ALA A 120 -0.84 34.68 -18.31
N ARG A 121 -1.79 35.60 -18.03
CA ARG A 121 -1.90 36.91 -18.70
C ARG A 121 -2.71 37.89 -17.85
N THR A 122 -1.96 38.88 -17.36
CA THR A 122 -2.27 40.27 -16.95
C THR A 122 -3.70 40.80 -17.17
N ALA A 123 -4.33 41.30 -16.09
CA ALA A 123 -5.09 42.57 -16.01
C ALA A 123 -5.56 42.84 -14.55
N PRO A 124 -5.87 44.10 -14.17
CA PRO A 124 -5.67 44.60 -12.80
C PRO A 124 -6.91 44.61 -11.89
N ALA A 125 -6.61 44.81 -10.61
CA ALA A 125 -7.44 45.07 -9.44
C ALA A 125 -8.92 45.42 -9.65
N SER A 126 -9.79 44.57 -9.08
CA SER A 126 -10.99 45.01 -8.37
C SER A 126 -11.34 44.02 -7.25
N THR A 127 -11.66 44.59 -6.10
CA THR A 127 -12.24 44.04 -4.86
C THR A 127 -12.57 42.53 -4.84
N ALA A 128 -11.79 41.76 -4.07
CA ALA A 128 -12.12 40.37 -3.76
C ALA A 128 -13.24 40.30 -2.69
N PRO A 129 -14.23 39.41 -2.82
CA PRO A 129 -15.14 39.08 -1.74
C PRO A 129 -14.42 38.21 -0.69
N GLU A 130 -14.80 38.41 0.57
CA GLU A 130 -14.22 37.78 1.76
C GLU A 130 -14.26 36.24 1.71
N ASP A 131 -13.20 35.60 2.24
CA ASP A 131 -12.87 34.16 2.12
C ASP A 131 -13.68 33.21 3.04
N ASN A 132 -14.83 33.67 3.57
CA ASN A 132 -15.62 32.94 4.58
C ASN A 132 -16.29 31.65 4.08
N GLY A 133 -16.32 31.40 2.77
CA GLY A 133 -16.93 30.18 2.21
C GLY A 133 -16.09 28.91 2.38
N ARG A 134 -14.78 29.03 2.63
CA ARG A 134 -13.83 27.90 2.61
C ARG A 134 -13.65 27.24 3.97
N GLU A 135 -13.69 28.01 5.05
CA GLU A 135 -13.64 27.48 6.42
C GLU A 135 -14.88 26.66 6.74
N GLY A 136 -16.06 27.11 6.29
CA GLY A 136 -17.31 26.39 6.46
C GLY A 136 -17.36 25.03 5.75
N GLU A 137 -16.65 24.84 4.62
CA GLU A 137 -16.59 23.55 3.92
C GLU A 137 -15.76 22.52 4.71
N VAL A 138 -14.62 22.93 5.27
CA VAL A 138 -13.76 22.06 6.10
C VAL A 138 -14.43 21.72 7.43
N GLU A 139 -15.13 22.67 8.02
CA GLU A 139 -15.87 22.49 9.28
C GLU A 139 -17.09 21.58 9.10
N ALA A 140 -17.85 21.74 8.01
CA ALA A 140 -18.94 20.83 7.67
C ALA A 140 -18.45 19.39 7.45
N GLU A 141 -17.32 19.22 6.75
CA GLU A 141 -16.73 17.90 6.55
C GLU A 141 -16.20 17.29 7.86
N LEU A 142 -15.61 18.10 8.74
CA LEU A 142 -15.21 17.67 10.08
C LEU A 142 -16.40 17.16 10.88
N GLN A 143 -17.51 17.88 10.85
CA GLN A 143 -18.71 17.47 11.55
C GLN A 143 -19.30 16.18 10.96
N GLU A 144 -19.33 16.04 9.63
CA GLU A 144 -19.79 14.82 8.95
C GLU A 144 -18.97 13.58 9.37
N VAL A 145 -17.64 13.69 9.35
CA VAL A 145 -16.72 12.62 9.74
C VAL A 145 -16.88 12.30 11.22
N LEU A 146 -16.97 13.32 12.07
CA LEU A 146 -17.15 13.15 13.51
C LEU A 146 -18.46 12.42 13.82
N ASP A 147 -19.59 12.85 13.24
CA ASP A 147 -20.90 12.23 13.44
C ASP A 147 -20.92 10.78 12.94
N GLY A 148 -20.24 10.50 11.82
CA GLY A 148 -20.07 9.14 11.29
C GLY A 148 -19.29 8.23 12.24
N LEU A 149 -18.18 8.73 12.77
CA LEU A 149 -17.33 7.99 13.71
C LEU A 149 -18.00 7.80 15.07
N GLU A 150 -18.75 8.78 15.57
CA GLU A 150 -19.52 8.68 16.82
C GLU A 150 -20.62 7.62 16.72
N ARG A 151 -21.30 7.53 15.57
CA ARG A 151 -22.25 6.45 15.27
C ARG A 151 -21.55 5.09 15.29
N MET A 152 -20.46 4.92 14.54
CA MET A 152 -19.71 3.64 14.54
C MET A 152 -19.18 3.26 15.93
N ALA A 153 -18.73 4.23 16.73
CA ALA A 153 -18.24 3.99 18.08
C ALA A 153 -19.35 3.65 19.09
N SER A 154 -20.60 4.00 18.77
CA SER A 154 -21.78 3.59 19.56
C SER A 154 -22.12 2.13 19.27
N ASP A 155 -22.03 1.72 18.01
CA ASP A 155 -22.34 0.35 17.55
C ASP A 155 -21.22 -0.67 17.86
N MET A 156 -20.03 -0.20 18.27
CA MET A 156 -18.85 -1.05 18.46
C MET A 156 -18.96 -2.06 19.63
N LYS A 157 -19.90 -1.88 20.57
CA LYS A 157 -20.04 -2.76 21.75
C LYS A 157 -20.33 -4.20 21.33
N GLU A 158 -21.24 -4.39 20.38
CA GLU A 158 -21.58 -5.72 19.86
C GLU A 158 -20.41 -6.33 19.08
N LEU A 159 -19.75 -5.52 18.25
CA LEU A 159 -18.60 -5.93 17.46
C LEU A 159 -17.46 -6.44 18.35
N ALA A 160 -17.16 -5.74 19.46
CA ALA A 160 -16.15 -6.17 20.43
C ALA A 160 -16.48 -7.52 21.08
N VAL A 161 -17.76 -7.79 21.36
CA VAL A 161 -18.20 -9.10 21.87
C VAL A 161 -17.97 -10.19 20.82
N PHE A 162 -18.35 -9.96 19.56
CA PHE A 162 -18.10 -10.93 18.49
C PHE A 162 -16.60 -11.19 18.25
N LEU A 163 -15.75 -10.17 18.37
CA LEU A 163 -14.30 -10.33 18.26
C LEU A 163 -13.74 -11.30 19.32
N SER A 164 -14.31 -11.32 20.52
CA SER A 164 -13.87 -12.21 21.59
C SER A 164 -14.07 -13.70 21.26
N CYS A 165 -14.97 -14.03 20.33
CA CYS A 165 -15.23 -15.39 19.87
C CYS A 165 -14.16 -15.93 18.89
N TYR A 166 -13.31 -15.06 18.33
CA TYR A 166 -12.26 -15.47 17.41
C TYR A 166 -10.98 -15.87 18.16
N PRO A 167 -10.28 -16.91 17.68
CA PRO A 167 -9.03 -17.33 18.29
C PRO A 167 -7.97 -16.22 18.12
N PRO A 168 -7.07 -16.04 19.10
CA PRO A 168 -5.99 -15.09 18.99
C PRO A 168 -5.09 -15.44 17.80
N ALA A 169 -4.69 -14.41 17.05
CA ALA A 169 -3.61 -14.53 16.09
C ALA A 169 -2.30 -14.75 16.85
N ARG A 170 -1.34 -15.48 16.24
CA ARG A 170 0.00 -15.67 16.83
C ARG A 170 0.60 -14.30 17.16
N ARG A 171 1.26 -14.18 18.31
CA ARG A 171 1.89 -12.94 18.80
C ARG A 171 2.82 -12.35 17.72
N GLU A 172 2.37 -11.26 17.13
CA GLU A 172 3.15 -10.42 16.23
C GLU A 172 3.80 -9.26 16.98
N PRO A 173 4.79 -8.57 16.40
CA PRO A 173 5.52 -7.54 17.10
C PRO A 173 4.57 -6.51 17.72
N TYR A 174 4.79 -6.18 18.98
CA TYR A 174 3.98 -5.23 19.78
C TYR A 174 3.90 -3.81 19.18
N SER A 175 4.66 -3.53 18.13
CA SER A 175 4.80 -2.21 17.53
C SER A 175 4.09 -2.12 16.18
N GLY A 176 3.18 -1.14 16.03
CA GLY A 176 2.38 -0.93 14.81
C GLY A 176 3.23 -0.79 13.55
N HIS A 177 4.37 -0.10 13.58
CA HIS A 177 5.23 0.02 12.40
C HIS A 177 5.92 -1.30 12.02
N LEU A 178 6.29 -2.14 12.99
CA LEU A 178 6.85 -3.47 12.70
C LEU A 178 5.78 -4.41 12.15
N TRP A 179 4.55 -4.27 12.64
CA TRP A 179 3.40 -4.97 12.09
C TRP A 179 3.20 -4.60 10.60
N LEU A 180 3.21 -3.30 10.27
CA LEU A 180 3.08 -2.81 8.89
C LEU A 180 4.23 -3.20 7.97
N GLU A 181 5.44 -3.38 8.51
CA GLU A 181 6.59 -3.82 7.73
C GLU A 181 6.61 -5.32 7.47
N ASN A 182 5.89 -6.11 8.26
CA ASN A 182 5.86 -7.57 8.17
C ASN A 182 4.55 -8.11 7.58
N ARG A 183 3.52 -7.27 7.45
CA ARG A 183 2.23 -7.61 6.84
C ARG A 183 1.80 -6.62 5.79
N MET A 184 1.03 -7.12 4.82
CA MET A 184 0.42 -6.26 3.82
C MET A 184 -0.71 -5.42 4.45
N PHE A 185 -0.46 -4.12 4.60
CA PHE A 185 -1.41 -3.20 5.23
C PHE A 185 -2.76 -3.11 4.50
N GLY A 186 -3.85 -3.25 5.26
CA GLY A 186 -5.21 -2.93 4.81
C GLY A 186 -5.76 -3.87 3.76
N ARG A 187 -5.27 -5.12 3.71
CA ARG A 187 -5.66 -6.15 2.73
C ARG A 187 -6.24 -7.41 3.35
N GLU A 188 -6.68 -7.33 4.60
CA GLU A 188 -7.12 -8.49 5.38
C GLU A 188 -8.38 -9.11 4.76
N ALA A 189 -9.29 -8.28 4.24
CA ALA A 189 -10.51 -8.73 3.57
C ALA A 189 -10.21 -9.43 2.24
N GLU A 190 -9.32 -8.86 1.42
CA GLU A 190 -8.86 -9.49 0.18
C GLU A 190 -8.09 -10.78 0.44
N GLN A 191 -7.22 -10.80 1.46
CA GLN A 191 -6.48 -11.99 1.87
C GLN A 191 -7.42 -13.13 2.25
N GLU A 192 -8.40 -12.88 3.13
CA GLU A 192 -9.34 -13.92 3.55
C GLU A 192 -10.25 -14.38 2.39
N LYS A 193 -10.59 -13.50 1.44
CA LYS A 193 -11.31 -13.90 0.22
C LYS A 193 -10.51 -14.92 -0.59
N ILE A 194 -9.22 -14.68 -0.82
CA ILE A 194 -8.37 -15.64 -1.55
C ILE A 194 -8.29 -16.95 -0.76
N ILE A 195 -8.08 -16.89 0.56
CA ILE A 195 -7.99 -18.10 1.40
C ILE A 195 -9.30 -18.89 1.35
N SER A 196 -10.45 -18.23 1.43
CA SER A 196 -11.76 -18.87 1.34
C SER A 196 -11.99 -19.56 0.00
N PHE A 197 -11.50 -18.97 -1.10
CA PHE A 197 -11.55 -19.59 -2.42
C PHE A 197 -10.64 -20.84 -2.49
N LEU A 198 -9.43 -20.74 -1.93
CA LEU A 198 -8.45 -21.82 -1.94
C LEU A 198 -8.91 -23.03 -1.11
N LEU A 199 -9.48 -22.79 0.07
CA LEU A 199 -9.96 -23.82 0.99
C LEU A 199 -11.39 -24.28 0.69
N GLY A 200 -12.09 -23.57 -0.21
CA GLY A 200 -13.47 -23.86 -0.58
C GLY A 200 -13.59 -25.21 -1.31
N PRO A 201 -14.67 -25.97 -1.07
CA PRO A 201 -14.86 -27.29 -1.65
C PRO A 201 -14.82 -27.22 -3.17
N GLU A 202 -14.27 -28.26 -3.77
CA GLU A 202 -14.34 -28.44 -5.22
C GLU A 202 -15.74 -28.93 -5.61
N PRO A 203 -16.31 -28.45 -6.73
CA PRO A 203 -17.57 -28.98 -7.23
C PRO A 203 -17.44 -30.48 -7.48
N ALA A 204 -18.45 -31.27 -7.06
CA ALA A 204 -18.44 -32.71 -7.26
C ALA A 204 -18.35 -33.03 -8.77
N GLY A 205 -17.30 -33.75 -9.17
CA GLY A 205 -17.04 -34.11 -10.57
C GLY A 205 -16.34 -33.03 -11.41
N ALA A 206 -15.81 -31.95 -10.81
CA ALA A 206 -15.00 -30.99 -11.54
C ALA A 206 -13.67 -31.62 -11.99
N GLU A 207 -13.52 -31.84 -13.30
CA GLU A 207 -12.23 -32.21 -13.91
C GLU A 207 -11.27 -31.02 -14.00
N ASP A 208 -11.80 -29.80 -13.88
CA ASP A 208 -11.07 -28.55 -14.04
C ASP A 208 -10.66 -27.91 -12.72
N PRO A 209 -9.42 -27.39 -12.62
CA PRO A 209 -9.00 -26.63 -11.45
C PRO A 209 -9.81 -25.34 -11.33
N GLY A 210 -10.14 -24.96 -10.10
CA GLY A 210 -10.74 -23.65 -9.83
C GLY A 210 -9.75 -22.53 -10.13
N VAL A 211 -10.18 -21.48 -10.82
CA VAL A 211 -9.32 -20.36 -11.23
C VAL A 211 -9.80 -19.05 -10.60
N LEU A 212 -8.91 -18.37 -9.87
CA LEU A 212 -9.14 -17.03 -9.33
C LEU A 212 -8.23 -16.00 -10.01
N PRO A 213 -8.79 -15.12 -10.86
CA PRO A 213 -8.07 -13.96 -11.37
C PRO A 213 -7.91 -12.90 -10.28
N VAL A 214 -6.70 -12.38 -10.11
CA VAL A 214 -6.38 -11.22 -9.27
C VAL A 214 -5.88 -10.10 -10.17
N ILE A 215 -6.71 -9.08 -10.35
CA ILE A 215 -6.48 -7.98 -11.29
C ILE A 215 -6.22 -6.67 -10.53
N GLY A 216 -5.54 -5.72 -11.16
CA GLY A 216 -5.34 -4.39 -10.58
C GLY A 216 -4.14 -3.67 -11.16
N ARG A 217 -4.01 -2.39 -10.85
CA ARG A 217 -2.94 -1.53 -11.40
C ARG A 217 -1.53 -2.08 -11.11
N PRO A 218 -0.51 -1.69 -11.90
CA PRO A 218 0.88 -2.00 -11.58
C PRO A 218 1.25 -1.55 -10.16
N ARG A 219 2.06 -2.35 -9.45
CA ARG A 219 2.62 -2.02 -8.11
C ARG A 219 1.60 -1.80 -6.99
N VAL A 220 0.35 -2.24 -7.16
CA VAL A 220 -0.69 -2.21 -6.10
C VAL A 220 -0.54 -3.32 -5.05
N GLY A 221 0.39 -4.27 -5.27
CA GLY A 221 0.74 -5.32 -4.32
C GLY A 221 0.08 -6.69 -4.55
N LYS A 222 -0.33 -7.01 -5.79
CA LYS A 222 -0.98 -8.30 -6.11
C LYS A 222 -0.09 -9.51 -5.75
N SER A 223 1.16 -9.50 -6.20
CA SER A 223 2.12 -10.59 -5.97
C SER A 223 2.42 -10.74 -4.48
N THR A 224 2.63 -9.61 -3.78
CA THR A 224 2.76 -9.56 -2.31
C THR A 224 1.56 -10.20 -1.61
N LEU A 225 0.32 -9.84 -2.01
CA LEU A 225 -0.89 -10.39 -1.42
C LEU A 225 -0.97 -11.92 -1.60
N VAL A 226 -0.74 -12.41 -2.81
CA VAL A 226 -0.82 -13.83 -3.12
C VAL A 226 0.29 -14.62 -2.41
N GLU A 227 1.49 -14.07 -2.31
CA GLU A 227 2.56 -14.70 -1.53
C GLU A 227 2.24 -14.75 -0.04
N HIS A 228 1.69 -13.67 0.53
CA HIS A 228 1.21 -13.67 1.93
C HIS A 228 0.16 -14.76 2.16
N VAL A 229 -0.78 -14.95 1.22
CA VAL A 229 -1.76 -16.04 1.29
C VAL A 229 -1.08 -17.41 1.25
N CYS A 230 -0.09 -17.60 0.37
CA CYS A 230 0.64 -18.87 0.26
C CYS A 230 1.52 -19.18 1.49
N LEU A 231 1.82 -18.19 2.33
CA LEU A 231 2.48 -18.39 3.62
C LEU A 231 1.50 -18.77 4.75
N ASP A 232 0.19 -18.55 4.58
CA ASP A 232 -0.81 -18.86 5.61
C ASP A 232 -0.79 -20.37 5.94
N GLU A 233 -0.73 -20.69 7.23
CA GLU A 233 -0.65 -22.08 7.72
C GLU A 233 -1.82 -22.93 7.24
N ARG A 234 -3.02 -22.34 7.08
CA ARG A 234 -4.20 -23.06 6.58
C ARG A 234 -4.03 -23.45 5.11
N VAL A 235 -3.45 -22.55 4.31
CA VAL A 235 -3.18 -22.80 2.89
C VAL A 235 -2.08 -23.85 2.75
N ARG A 236 -0.98 -23.72 3.48
CA ARG A 236 0.10 -24.72 3.51
C ARG A 236 -0.36 -26.08 4.04
N GLY A 237 -1.26 -26.10 5.01
CA GLY A 237 -1.87 -27.35 5.49
C GLY A 237 -2.79 -28.01 4.47
N HIS A 238 -3.29 -27.29 3.46
CA HIS A 238 -4.24 -27.79 2.47
C HIS A 238 -3.56 -28.29 1.18
N PHE A 239 -2.50 -27.63 0.72
CA PHE A 239 -1.79 -28.00 -0.51
C PHE A 239 -0.45 -28.67 -0.21
N SER A 240 -0.18 -29.83 -0.81
CA SER A 240 1.14 -30.48 -0.74
C SER A 240 2.18 -29.79 -1.60
N LEU A 241 1.78 -29.00 -2.59
CA LEU A 241 2.69 -28.33 -3.50
C LEU A 241 2.14 -26.97 -3.89
N ILE A 242 2.94 -25.91 -3.73
CA ILE A 242 2.64 -24.56 -4.22
C ILE A 242 3.75 -24.12 -5.16
N VAL A 243 3.40 -23.88 -6.43
CA VAL A 243 4.35 -23.52 -7.50
C VAL A 243 3.98 -22.18 -8.11
N PHE A 244 4.99 -21.33 -8.30
CA PHE A 244 4.87 -20.03 -8.95
C PHE A 244 5.47 -20.09 -10.35
N LEU A 245 4.69 -19.65 -11.34
CA LEU A 245 5.08 -19.54 -12.75
C LEU A 245 5.10 -18.08 -13.14
N GLY A 246 6.24 -17.58 -13.61
CA GLY A 246 6.37 -16.27 -14.21
C GLY A 246 5.96 -16.30 -15.69
N GLN A 247 5.72 -15.13 -16.27
CA GLN A 247 5.42 -14.99 -17.70
C GLN A 247 6.47 -15.63 -18.62
N GLY A 248 7.76 -15.52 -18.28
CA GLY A 248 8.85 -16.15 -19.05
C GLY A 248 8.79 -17.67 -19.08
N ASP A 249 8.34 -18.30 -17.99
CA ASP A 249 8.21 -19.76 -17.90
C ASP A 249 7.12 -20.31 -18.83
N ILE A 250 6.17 -19.45 -19.21
CA ILE A 250 5.04 -19.76 -20.10
C ILE A 250 5.42 -19.49 -21.56
N GLU A 251 6.10 -18.36 -21.82
CA GLU A 251 6.48 -17.92 -23.18
C GLU A 251 7.60 -18.78 -23.77
N ASP A 252 8.53 -19.30 -22.96
CA ASP A 252 9.65 -20.12 -23.41
C ASP A 252 9.25 -21.55 -23.88
N GLY A 253 7.96 -21.89 -23.90
CA GLY A 253 7.48 -23.22 -24.28
C GLY A 253 7.89 -24.34 -23.31
N LYS A 254 8.42 -23.99 -22.13
CA LYS A 254 8.93 -24.91 -21.12
C LYS A 254 7.85 -25.69 -20.39
N LEU A 255 6.59 -25.24 -20.41
CA LEU A 255 5.41 -26.03 -19.98
C LEU A 255 5.13 -27.19 -20.96
N LEU A 256 6.12 -28.06 -21.16
CA LEU A 256 5.97 -29.28 -21.93
C LEU A 256 5.09 -30.28 -21.16
N PRO A 257 4.28 -31.12 -21.83
CA PRO A 257 3.37 -32.08 -21.19
C PRO A 257 4.04 -33.18 -20.36
N HIS A 258 5.38 -33.23 -20.33
CA HIS A 258 6.17 -34.36 -19.84
C HIS A 258 7.24 -33.98 -18.79
N LEU A 259 7.46 -32.70 -18.51
CA LEU A 259 8.40 -32.20 -17.48
C LEU A 259 7.61 -31.62 -16.31
N GLY A 260 8.05 -31.91 -15.08
CA GLY A 260 7.29 -31.63 -13.87
C GLY A 260 7.07 -30.13 -13.65
N LEU A 261 5.98 -29.76 -12.97
CA LEU A 261 5.81 -28.42 -12.39
C LEU A 261 7.02 -28.01 -11.52
N GLU A 262 7.74 -29.01 -11.02
CA GLU A 262 8.93 -28.88 -10.18
C GLU A 262 10.16 -28.35 -10.93
N ASP A 263 10.22 -28.52 -12.25
CA ASP A 263 11.40 -28.16 -13.07
C ASP A 263 11.28 -26.76 -13.69
N ASN A 264 10.06 -26.24 -13.82
CA ASN A 264 9.77 -25.01 -14.58
C ASN A 264 9.25 -23.84 -13.73
N GLY A 265 8.88 -24.10 -12.48
CA GLY A 265 8.33 -23.08 -11.60
C GLY A 265 9.11 -22.94 -10.31
N THR A 266 8.97 -21.79 -9.66
CA THR A 266 9.53 -21.59 -8.32
C THR A 266 8.65 -22.30 -7.29
N ILE A 267 9.15 -23.38 -6.70
CA ILE A 267 8.46 -24.09 -5.62
C ILE A 267 8.53 -23.24 -4.34
N LYS A 268 7.37 -22.81 -3.84
CA LYS A 268 7.24 -22.02 -2.61
C LYS A 268 6.86 -22.86 -1.39
N HIS A 269 6.29 -24.04 -1.61
CA HIS A 269 5.93 -24.98 -0.55
C HIS A 269 5.88 -26.41 -1.11
N ARG A 270 6.37 -27.37 -0.33
CA ARG A 270 6.28 -28.81 -0.60
C ARG A 270 6.07 -29.56 0.72
N ASP A 271 5.09 -30.46 0.73
CA ASP A 271 4.81 -31.47 1.74
C ASP A 271 4.72 -32.84 1.04
N LEU A 272 5.15 -33.91 1.71
CA LEU A 272 5.27 -35.25 1.12
C LEU A 272 3.96 -36.04 1.14
N ASP A 273 2.85 -35.46 1.59
CA ASP A 273 1.53 -36.09 1.61
C ASP A 273 0.97 -36.21 0.17
N PRO A 274 0.98 -37.41 -0.44
CA PRO A 274 0.58 -37.58 -1.83
C PRO A 274 -0.94 -37.49 -2.03
N ALA A 275 -1.73 -37.49 -0.94
CA ALA A 275 -3.19 -37.36 -1.01
C ALA A 275 -3.64 -35.90 -1.19
N ARG A 276 -2.77 -34.92 -0.90
CA ARG A 276 -3.07 -33.50 -1.06
C ARG A 276 -2.77 -33.00 -2.47
N LYS A 277 -3.52 -31.97 -2.87
CA LYS A 277 -3.49 -31.40 -4.22
C LYS A 277 -2.49 -30.25 -4.33
N SER A 278 -2.25 -29.79 -5.55
CA SER A 278 -1.32 -28.69 -5.86
C SER A 278 -2.02 -27.37 -6.16
N LEU A 279 -1.41 -26.27 -5.75
CA LEU A 279 -1.77 -24.89 -6.11
C LEU A 279 -0.73 -24.34 -7.09
N VAL A 280 -1.21 -23.77 -8.20
CA VAL A 280 -0.37 -23.05 -9.17
C VAL A 280 -0.69 -21.57 -9.14
N VAL A 281 0.33 -20.74 -8.99
CA VAL A 281 0.24 -19.28 -9.06
C VAL A 281 0.92 -18.82 -10.34
N ILE A 282 0.21 -18.06 -11.16
CA ILE A 282 0.71 -17.51 -12.43
C ILE A 282 0.83 -16.00 -12.30
N GLU A 283 2.03 -15.46 -12.53
CA GLU A 283 2.31 -14.02 -12.49
C GLU A 283 2.56 -13.43 -13.88
N LEU A 284 1.60 -12.62 -14.35
CA LEU A 284 1.67 -11.94 -15.64
C LEU A 284 2.13 -10.50 -15.45
N VAL A 285 3.35 -10.20 -15.92
CA VAL A 285 3.97 -8.87 -15.78
C VAL A 285 3.51 -7.94 -16.91
N ARG A 286 3.25 -8.49 -18.11
CA ARG A 286 2.76 -7.78 -19.29
C ARG A 286 1.32 -8.17 -19.60
N ASP A 287 0.68 -7.38 -20.46
CA ASP A 287 -0.62 -7.79 -21.00
C ASP A 287 -0.37 -8.91 -22.01
N VAL A 288 -1.24 -9.91 -22.02
CA VAL A 288 -1.12 -11.03 -22.94
C VAL A 288 -2.42 -11.08 -23.75
N ASP A 289 -2.31 -10.69 -25.02
CA ASP A 289 -3.48 -10.35 -25.85
C ASP A 289 -4.17 -11.56 -26.48
N ASP A 290 -3.62 -12.77 -26.38
CA ASP A 290 -4.15 -13.95 -27.05
C ASP A 290 -4.57 -15.06 -26.08
N ASN A 291 -5.79 -15.57 -26.18
CA ASN A 291 -6.26 -16.72 -25.39
C ASN A 291 -5.51 -18.03 -25.69
N THR A 292 -4.64 -18.08 -26.71
CA THR A 292 -3.85 -19.28 -27.02
C THR A 292 -2.92 -19.70 -25.89
N TRP A 293 -2.21 -18.78 -25.23
CA TRP A 293 -1.33 -19.15 -24.11
C TRP A 293 -2.13 -19.75 -22.95
N TRP A 294 -3.31 -19.20 -22.66
CA TRP A 294 -4.18 -19.69 -21.59
C TRP A 294 -4.66 -21.11 -21.88
N ARG A 295 -5.10 -21.38 -23.12
CA ARG A 295 -5.49 -22.72 -23.56
C ARG A 295 -4.33 -23.72 -23.47
N ARG A 296 -3.12 -23.33 -23.90
CA ARG A 296 -1.92 -24.18 -23.78
C ARG A 296 -1.59 -24.48 -22.32
N THR A 297 -1.64 -23.46 -21.47
CA THR A 297 -1.37 -23.57 -20.04
C THR A 297 -2.37 -24.50 -19.36
N MET A 298 -3.68 -24.29 -19.60
CA MET A 298 -4.73 -25.17 -19.07
C MET A 298 -4.59 -26.60 -19.56
N SER A 299 -4.27 -26.82 -20.84
CA SER A 299 -4.00 -28.16 -21.38
C SER A 299 -2.85 -28.85 -20.65
N ALA A 300 -1.73 -28.14 -20.44
CA ALA A 300 -0.60 -28.65 -19.68
C ALA A 300 -0.97 -28.93 -18.22
N LEU A 301 -1.81 -28.08 -17.61
CA LEU A 301 -2.23 -28.22 -16.21
C LEU A 301 -3.22 -29.37 -15.97
N ARG A 302 -4.00 -29.75 -16.99
CA ARG A 302 -4.92 -30.91 -16.98
C ARG A 302 -4.22 -32.27 -17.17
N GLY A 303 -2.97 -32.28 -17.60
CA GLY A 303 -2.23 -33.52 -17.86
C GLY A 303 -2.16 -34.45 -16.63
N ARG A 304 -2.07 -35.77 -16.86
CA ARG A 304 -1.89 -36.76 -15.78
C ARG A 304 -0.62 -36.45 -15.00
N ARG A 305 -0.76 -36.20 -13.69
CA ARG A 305 0.32 -35.86 -12.76
C ARG A 305 0.25 -36.69 -11.50
N THR A 306 1.39 -36.81 -10.83
CA THR A 306 1.49 -37.42 -9.50
C THR A 306 0.63 -36.67 -8.47
N THR A 307 0.61 -35.34 -8.53
CA THR A 307 -0.26 -34.48 -7.74
C THR A 307 -1.16 -33.64 -8.65
N PRO A 308 -2.50 -33.83 -8.61
CA PRO A 308 -3.44 -33.02 -9.38
C PRO A 308 -3.40 -31.54 -8.96
N VAL A 309 -3.50 -30.63 -9.94
CA VAL A 309 -3.70 -29.20 -9.67
C VAL A 309 -5.18 -28.96 -9.43
N SER A 310 -5.53 -28.43 -8.25
CA SER A 310 -6.93 -28.13 -7.91
C SER A 310 -7.31 -26.67 -7.98
N LYS A 311 -6.35 -25.78 -7.73
CA LYS A 311 -6.58 -24.34 -7.70
C LYS A 311 -5.47 -23.62 -8.47
N ILE A 312 -5.87 -22.57 -9.18
CA ILE A 312 -4.99 -21.67 -9.91
C ILE A 312 -5.30 -20.24 -9.47
N ILE A 313 -4.26 -19.47 -9.16
CA ILE A 313 -4.36 -18.02 -9.02
C ILE A 313 -3.62 -17.39 -10.19
N VAL A 314 -4.27 -16.46 -10.91
CA VAL A 314 -3.63 -15.72 -12.00
C VAL A 314 -3.58 -14.25 -11.62
N THR A 315 -2.39 -13.67 -11.50
CA THR A 315 -2.22 -12.25 -11.21
C THR A 315 -1.89 -11.48 -12.49
N SER A 316 -2.57 -10.36 -12.74
CA SER A 316 -2.31 -9.52 -13.92
C SER A 316 -2.66 -8.05 -13.71
N ARG A 317 -2.09 -7.19 -14.56
CA ARG A 317 -2.50 -5.79 -14.70
C ARG A 317 -3.66 -5.57 -15.67
N SER A 318 -3.99 -6.58 -16.48
CA SER A 318 -5.03 -6.52 -17.50
C SER A 318 -6.34 -7.05 -16.97
N GLU A 319 -7.43 -6.31 -17.19
CA GLU A 319 -8.78 -6.77 -16.80
C GLU A 319 -9.27 -7.92 -17.68
N LYS A 320 -8.67 -8.13 -18.86
CA LYS A 320 -9.04 -9.19 -19.81
C LYS A 320 -8.99 -10.59 -19.18
N ILE A 321 -8.06 -10.81 -18.25
CA ILE A 321 -7.91 -12.12 -17.57
C ILE A 321 -9.06 -12.44 -16.62
N ALA A 322 -9.96 -11.48 -16.33
CA ALA A 322 -11.14 -11.75 -15.50
C ALA A 322 -12.01 -12.86 -16.10
N SER A 323 -12.03 -12.95 -17.44
CA SER A 323 -12.75 -14.00 -18.18
C SER A 323 -12.18 -15.40 -18.01
N PHE A 324 -10.97 -15.56 -17.46
CA PHE A 324 -10.33 -16.86 -17.25
C PHE A 324 -10.73 -17.50 -15.92
N GLY A 325 -11.42 -16.76 -15.05
CA GLY A 325 -11.81 -17.22 -13.73
C GLY A 325 -12.99 -18.19 -13.75
N THR A 326 -12.95 -19.18 -12.86
CA THR A 326 -14.14 -19.96 -12.47
C THR A 326 -14.96 -19.24 -11.39
N THR A 327 -14.43 -18.13 -10.86
CA THR A 327 -15.07 -17.22 -9.90
C THR A 327 -14.84 -15.78 -10.34
N GLN A 328 -15.61 -14.85 -9.77
CA GLN A 328 -15.43 -13.42 -9.98
C GLN A 328 -13.99 -13.00 -9.68
N ALA A 329 -13.39 -12.23 -10.59
CA ALA A 329 -12.06 -11.67 -10.41
C ALA A 329 -11.97 -10.79 -9.16
N LEU A 330 -10.89 -10.94 -8.40
CA LEU A 330 -10.56 -10.08 -7.28
C LEU A 330 -9.81 -8.84 -7.79
N GLU A 331 -10.47 -7.69 -7.77
CA GLU A 331 -9.86 -6.42 -8.12
C GLU A 331 -9.14 -5.78 -6.93
N LEU A 332 -7.81 -5.68 -7.01
CA LEU A 332 -6.98 -5.02 -6.01
C LEU A 332 -6.82 -3.53 -6.36
N LYS A 333 -7.64 -2.69 -5.73
CA LYS A 333 -7.64 -1.23 -5.92
C LYS A 333 -6.49 -0.56 -5.17
N PRO A 334 -5.95 0.59 -5.64
CA PRO A 334 -5.02 1.39 -4.84
C PRO A 334 -5.62 1.75 -3.48
N LEU A 335 -4.78 1.81 -2.44
CA LEU A 335 -5.23 2.24 -1.11
C LEU A 335 -5.92 3.62 -1.20
N PRO A 336 -6.98 3.87 -0.43
CA PRO A 336 -7.52 5.21 -0.24
C PRO A 336 -6.42 6.18 0.22
N ARG A 337 -6.58 7.48 -0.05
CA ARG A 337 -5.53 8.48 0.20
C ARG A 337 -5.18 8.53 1.69
N GLU A 338 -6.20 8.49 2.53
CA GLU A 338 -6.16 8.58 3.98
C GLU A 338 -5.45 7.34 4.54
N ALA A 339 -5.82 6.15 4.04
CA ALA A 339 -5.18 4.89 4.39
C ALA A 339 -3.69 4.88 3.97
N TYR A 340 -3.39 5.34 2.76
CA TYR A 340 -2.01 5.42 2.27
C TYR A 340 -1.16 6.41 3.08
N TRP A 341 -1.71 7.57 3.42
CA TRP A 341 -1.06 8.54 4.28
C TRP A 341 -0.79 7.94 5.66
N TYR A 342 -1.78 7.28 6.27
CA TYR A 342 -1.62 6.64 7.58
C TYR A 342 -0.53 5.55 7.54
N PHE A 343 -0.52 4.73 6.50
CA PHE A 343 0.54 3.75 6.25
C PHE A 343 1.93 4.39 6.18
N PHE A 344 2.07 5.43 5.34
CA PHE A 344 3.35 6.12 5.15
C PHE A 344 3.81 6.83 6.43
N LYS A 345 2.91 7.52 7.12
CA LYS A 345 3.14 8.15 8.44
C LYS A 345 3.68 7.14 9.43
N THR A 346 3.02 5.99 9.57
CA THR A 346 3.42 4.99 10.56
C THR A 346 4.79 4.39 10.27
N ILE A 347 5.15 4.17 8.99
CA ILE A 347 6.50 3.70 8.63
C ILE A 347 7.55 4.79 8.89
N ALA A 348 7.28 6.03 8.48
CA ALA A 348 8.23 7.14 8.57
C ALA A 348 8.55 7.54 10.00
N PHE A 349 7.56 7.53 10.90
CA PHE A 349 7.73 7.87 12.31
C PHE A 349 8.12 6.66 13.18
N GLY A 350 7.81 5.44 12.76
CA GLY A 350 8.11 4.24 13.54
C GLY A 350 7.31 4.22 14.85
N SER A 351 8.00 4.23 15.99
CA SER A 351 7.38 4.30 17.32
C SER A 351 7.25 5.72 17.86
N ALA A 352 7.78 6.72 17.15
CA ALA A 352 7.64 8.12 17.56
C ALA A 352 6.20 8.59 17.32
N ASP A 353 5.65 9.37 18.25
CA ASP A 353 4.36 10.01 18.02
C ASP A 353 4.54 11.21 17.08
N ALA A 354 3.91 11.14 15.91
CA ALA A 354 3.94 12.22 14.95
C ALA A 354 3.23 13.49 15.48
N GLU A 355 2.35 13.35 16.48
CA GLU A 355 1.69 14.48 17.10
C GLU A 355 2.66 15.39 17.88
N ASP A 356 3.80 14.85 18.33
CA ASP A 356 4.87 15.60 19.00
C ASP A 356 5.74 16.40 18.01
N GLN A 357 5.62 16.12 16.70
CA GLN A 357 6.48 16.67 15.66
C GLN A 357 5.67 17.23 14.49
N PRO A 358 4.90 18.33 14.68
CA PRO A 358 3.94 18.84 13.70
C PRO A 358 4.59 19.27 12.37
N GLU A 359 5.81 19.81 12.40
CA GLU A 359 6.53 20.17 11.17
C GLU A 359 6.88 18.94 10.32
N LEU A 360 7.35 17.86 10.96
CA LEU A 360 7.66 16.60 10.29
C LEU A 360 6.39 15.95 9.76
N ALA A 361 5.30 16.00 10.54
CA ALA A 361 4.01 15.45 10.14
C ALA A 361 3.46 16.17 8.89
N SER A 362 3.64 17.49 8.79
CA SER A 362 3.29 18.25 7.59
C SER A 362 4.09 17.79 6.36
N VAL A 363 5.42 17.71 6.47
CA VAL A 363 6.29 17.24 5.38
C VAL A 363 5.94 15.81 4.96
N CYS A 364 5.66 14.93 5.92
CA CYS A 364 5.21 13.56 5.68
C CYS A 364 3.92 13.52 4.85
N MET A 365 2.96 14.37 5.20
CA MET A 365 1.68 14.46 4.49
C MET A 365 1.87 14.93 3.05
N GLU A 366 2.69 15.96 2.83
CA GLU A 366 3.01 16.45 1.48
C GLU A 366 3.75 15.40 0.64
N MET A 367 4.65 14.62 1.25
CA MET A 367 5.30 13.51 0.56
C MET A 367 4.32 12.41 0.17
N ALA A 368 3.40 12.00 1.07
CA ALA A 368 2.39 10.98 0.77
C ALA A 368 1.58 11.33 -0.50
N ASP A 369 1.23 12.60 -0.67
CA ASP A 369 0.50 13.09 -1.85
C ASP A 369 1.29 13.04 -3.16
N LEU A 370 2.63 13.02 -3.08
CA LEU A 370 3.54 12.93 -4.23
C LEU A 370 3.90 11.49 -4.62
N LEU A 371 3.85 10.55 -3.67
CA LEU A 371 4.26 9.15 -3.89
C LEU A 371 3.23 8.30 -4.65
N ASN A 372 2.17 8.91 -5.18
CA ASN A 372 1.16 8.30 -6.04
C ASN A 372 0.59 6.97 -5.50
N ARG A 373 0.43 6.86 -4.17
CA ARG A 373 -0.08 5.68 -3.48
C ARG A 373 0.69 4.38 -3.78
N CYS A 374 1.97 4.50 -4.14
CA CYS A 374 2.86 3.37 -4.37
C CYS A 374 3.40 2.84 -3.03
N ILE A 375 3.08 1.58 -2.70
CA ILE A 375 3.51 0.94 -1.44
C ILE A 375 5.04 0.82 -1.37
N ILE A 376 5.68 0.50 -2.49
CA ILE A 376 7.16 0.40 -2.58
C ILE A 376 7.78 1.76 -2.25
N SER A 377 7.26 2.84 -2.84
CA SER A 377 7.76 4.19 -2.59
C SER A 377 7.55 4.60 -1.13
N ALA A 378 6.40 4.28 -0.53
CA ALA A 378 6.16 4.55 0.88
C ALA A 378 7.16 3.84 1.79
N ASN A 379 7.48 2.58 1.54
CA ASN A 379 8.50 1.86 2.32
C ASN A 379 9.90 2.47 2.12
N LEU A 380 10.29 2.73 0.88
CA LEU A 380 11.60 3.29 0.54
C LEU A 380 11.82 4.63 1.26
N PHE A 381 10.90 5.58 1.08
CA PHE A 381 11.00 6.89 1.71
C PHE A 381 10.75 6.82 3.22
N GLY A 382 9.83 5.97 3.69
CA GLY A 382 9.54 5.85 5.11
C GLY A 382 10.75 5.37 5.92
N VAL A 383 11.42 4.32 5.45
CA VAL A 383 12.65 3.82 6.10
C VAL A 383 13.77 4.87 6.07
N LEU A 384 13.92 5.58 4.94
CA LEU A 384 14.90 6.65 4.80
C LEU A 384 14.66 7.80 5.79
N LEU A 385 13.41 8.27 5.87
CA LEU A 385 13.02 9.36 6.74
C LEU A 385 13.16 8.98 8.22
N ARG A 386 12.81 7.74 8.57
CA ARG A 386 12.96 7.19 9.92
C ARG A 386 14.42 7.11 10.36
N ALA A 387 15.33 6.81 9.43
CA ALA A 387 16.77 6.77 9.72
C ALA A 387 17.36 8.15 10.05
N ASN A 388 16.70 9.24 9.66
CA ASN A 388 17.14 10.60 9.94
C ASN A 388 15.93 11.52 10.24
N PRO A 389 15.45 11.57 11.49
CA PRO A 389 14.27 12.34 11.90
C PRO A 389 14.57 13.85 12.06
N CYS A 390 15.27 14.43 11.09
CA CYS A 390 15.59 15.86 11.06
C CYS A 390 14.69 16.61 10.06
N CYS A 391 14.05 17.69 10.51
CA CYS A 391 13.14 18.50 9.67
C CYS A 391 13.81 19.04 8.39
N GLN A 392 15.05 19.51 8.49
CA GLN A 392 15.79 19.97 7.31
C GLN A 392 16.07 18.84 6.33
N PHE A 393 16.37 17.63 6.82
CA PHE A 393 16.58 16.46 5.98
C PHE A 393 15.29 16.08 5.24
N TRP A 394 14.17 15.98 5.96
CA TRP A 394 12.87 15.65 5.37
C TRP A 394 12.45 16.66 4.30
N ARG A 395 12.64 17.96 4.54
CA ARG A 395 12.37 19.02 3.54
C ARG A 395 13.26 18.89 2.30
N ARG A 396 14.54 18.54 2.46
CA ARG A 396 15.44 18.28 1.31
C ARG A 396 14.95 17.09 0.49
N VAL A 397 14.55 16.00 1.14
CA VAL A 397 14.00 14.82 0.45
C VAL A 397 12.70 15.18 -0.29
N LEU A 398 11.78 15.90 0.35
CA LEU A 398 10.55 16.39 -0.28
C LEU A 398 10.84 17.27 -1.52
N ASN A 399 11.78 18.21 -1.41
CA ASN A 399 12.17 19.07 -2.53
C ASN A 399 12.84 18.29 -3.67
N GLY A 400 13.68 17.31 -3.34
CA GLY A 400 14.25 16.38 -4.32
C GLY A 400 13.17 15.57 -5.05
N LEU A 401 12.19 15.05 -4.32
CA LEU A 401 11.04 14.33 -4.89
C LEU A 401 10.22 15.23 -5.83
N ARG A 402 9.94 16.48 -5.43
CA ARG A 402 9.27 17.47 -6.29
C ARG A 402 10.06 17.74 -7.57
N HIS A 403 11.36 17.92 -7.46
CA HIS A 403 12.23 18.16 -8.60
C HIS A 403 12.22 16.96 -9.56
N TYR A 404 12.38 15.75 -9.02
CA TYR A 404 12.30 14.50 -9.79
C TYR A 404 10.96 14.39 -10.53
N ILE A 405 9.83 14.55 -9.84
CA ILE A 405 8.51 14.50 -10.47
C ILE A 405 8.39 15.56 -11.57
N ARG A 406 8.83 16.80 -11.32
CA ARG A 406 8.80 17.88 -12.33
C ARG A 406 9.62 17.54 -13.57
N MET A 407 10.82 16.98 -13.40
CA MET A 407 11.71 16.60 -14.50
C MET A 407 11.22 15.36 -15.26
N HIS A 408 10.50 14.45 -14.59
CA HIS A 408 10.03 13.17 -15.14
C HIS A 408 8.52 13.11 -15.41
N LEU A 409 7.84 14.26 -15.48
CA LEU A 409 6.41 14.39 -15.87
C LEU A 409 6.08 13.83 -17.27
N LEU A 410 7.05 13.27 -18.02
CA LEU A 410 6.87 12.63 -19.32
C LEU A 410 7.06 11.11 -19.35
N HIS A 411 7.52 10.43 -18.29
CA HIS A 411 7.55 8.96 -18.24
C HIS A 411 7.69 8.47 -16.79
N PHE A 412 6.58 8.04 -16.18
CA PHE A 412 6.62 7.32 -14.91
C PHE A 412 7.10 5.88 -15.14
N ALA A 413 8.42 5.70 -15.17
CA ALA A 413 9.07 4.42 -14.97
C ALA A 413 10.22 4.65 -13.99
N TYR A 414 9.98 4.42 -12.69
CA TYR A 414 11.09 4.12 -11.80
C TYR A 414 11.81 2.91 -12.39
N HIS A 415 12.99 3.11 -12.99
CA HIS A 415 13.94 2.03 -13.29
C HIS A 415 14.52 1.51 -11.97
N SER A 416 13.63 0.93 -11.15
CA SER A 416 13.98 -0.04 -10.13
C SER A 416 13.74 -1.39 -10.79
N TYR A 417 14.83 -2.06 -11.19
CA TYR A 417 14.74 -3.45 -11.58
C TYR A 417 14.71 -4.28 -10.31
N GLN A 418 13.83 -5.27 -10.30
CA GLN A 418 13.60 -6.16 -9.18
C GLN A 418 14.61 -7.31 -9.31
N ALA A 419 15.52 -7.43 -8.35
CA ALA A 419 16.40 -8.59 -8.26
C ALA A 419 15.65 -9.73 -7.55
N CYS A 420 15.67 -10.93 -8.13
CA CYS A 420 15.04 -12.11 -7.54
C CYS A 420 15.87 -12.62 -6.35
N SER A 421 15.23 -13.29 -5.38
CA SER A 421 15.87 -13.77 -4.14
C SER A 421 16.99 -14.81 -4.37
N SER A 422 17.13 -15.34 -5.59
CA SER A 422 18.22 -16.24 -5.99
C SER A 422 19.57 -15.54 -6.21
N GLN A 423 19.64 -14.20 -6.14
CA GLN A 423 20.87 -13.41 -6.37
C GLN A 423 21.39 -12.69 -5.11
N GLU A 424 21.08 -13.17 -3.89
CA GLU A 424 21.51 -12.51 -2.65
C GLU A 424 23.03 -12.31 -2.52
N HIS A 425 23.84 -13.16 -3.17
CA HIS A 425 25.31 -13.06 -3.17
C HIS A 425 25.86 -11.95 -4.09
N ASP A 426 25.08 -11.43 -5.04
CA ASP A 426 25.48 -10.41 -6.02
C ASP A 426 24.90 -9.02 -5.73
N LEU A 427 24.24 -8.83 -4.58
CA LEU A 427 23.64 -7.54 -4.23
C LEU A 427 24.72 -6.47 -3.96
N PRO A 428 24.50 -5.21 -4.40
CA PRO A 428 25.39 -4.12 -4.08
C PRO A 428 25.55 -3.96 -2.57
N LYS A 429 26.80 -3.93 -2.09
CA LYS A 429 27.12 -3.69 -0.67
C LYS A 429 26.77 -2.27 -0.21
N ILE A 430 26.61 -1.34 -1.15
CA ILE A 430 26.32 0.07 -0.87
C ILE A 430 24.80 0.27 -0.81
N THR A 431 24.32 0.86 0.28
CA THR A 431 22.89 1.18 0.42
C THR A 431 22.59 2.61 0.00
N LEU A 432 21.35 2.87 -0.45
CA LEU A 432 20.92 4.24 -0.78
C LEU A 432 21.06 5.20 0.43
N ASN A 433 20.79 4.69 1.63
CA ASN A 433 20.89 5.47 2.86
C ASN A 433 22.33 5.93 3.14
N GLU A 434 23.32 5.05 2.95
CA GLU A 434 24.75 5.38 3.11
C GLU A 434 25.20 6.48 2.13
N VAL A 435 24.71 6.43 0.89
CA VAL A 435 25.03 7.44 -0.13
C VAL A 435 24.38 8.79 0.23
N GLN A 436 23.14 8.78 0.70
CA GLN A 436 22.41 10.01 1.04
C GLN A 436 22.88 10.69 2.33
N ILE A 437 23.32 9.91 3.31
CA ILE A 437 23.95 10.43 4.55
C ILE A 437 25.41 10.82 4.28
N GLY A 438 25.97 10.42 3.14
CA GLY A 438 27.34 10.76 2.72
C GLY A 438 28.41 9.89 3.39
N SER A 439 28.02 8.76 4.00
CA SER A 439 28.91 7.74 4.58
C SER A 439 29.74 7.05 3.50
N THR A 440 29.21 6.94 2.28
CA THR A 440 29.94 6.46 1.10
C THR A 440 29.89 7.52 0.00
N ARG A 441 30.99 7.67 -0.75
CA ARG A 441 31.11 8.61 -1.88
C ARG A 441 31.50 7.87 -3.16
N PRO A 442 30.58 7.04 -3.71
CA PRO A 442 30.84 6.35 -4.97
C PRO A 442 31.11 7.35 -6.11
N ARG A 443 31.91 6.96 -7.11
CA ARG A 443 32.22 7.77 -8.29
C ARG A 443 31.64 7.10 -9.54
N GLY A 444 31.25 7.90 -10.54
CA GLY A 444 30.73 7.38 -11.80
C GLY A 444 29.31 6.80 -11.68
N LYS A 445 29.00 5.80 -12.50
CA LYS A 445 27.74 5.02 -12.43
C LYS A 445 27.94 3.85 -11.46
N PHE A 446 27.00 3.64 -10.57
CA PHE A 446 27.03 2.57 -9.57
C PHE A 446 25.60 2.13 -9.23
N GLU A 447 25.45 0.92 -8.72
CA GLU A 447 24.17 0.42 -8.23
C GLU A 447 24.12 0.48 -6.72
N VAL A 448 22.93 0.75 -6.18
CA VAL A 448 22.68 0.72 -4.74
C VAL A 448 21.50 -0.16 -4.41
N LEU A 449 21.58 -0.85 -3.27
CA LEU A 449 20.41 -1.45 -2.66
C LEU A 449 19.55 -0.33 -2.07
N ALA A 450 18.42 -0.05 -2.70
CA ALA A 450 17.51 1.01 -2.28
C ALA A 450 16.64 0.54 -1.11
N TRP A 451 16.07 -0.66 -1.20
CA TRP A 451 15.24 -1.24 -0.15
C TRP A 451 15.15 -2.77 -0.31
N ARG A 452 15.08 -3.50 0.81
CA ARG A 452 14.77 -4.93 0.86
C ARG A 452 13.43 -5.12 1.54
N SER A 453 12.50 -5.76 0.84
CA SER A 453 11.16 -5.99 1.36
C SER A 453 11.21 -6.95 2.55
N ARG A 454 10.56 -6.56 3.66
CA ARG A 454 10.32 -7.42 4.83
C ARG A 454 9.02 -8.23 4.71
N ILE A 455 8.22 -7.93 3.68
CA ILE A 455 7.07 -8.73 3.28
C ILE A 455 7.43 -9.59 2.05
N PRO A 456 6.90 -10.82 1.96
CA PRO A 456 6.95 -11.64 0.74
C PRO A 456 6.53 -10.83 -0.49
N PRO A 457 7.10 -11.10 -1.67
CA PRO A 457 8.22 -12.00 -2.01
C PRO A 457 9.62 -11.74 -1.44
N TYR A 458 9.80 -10.75 -0.56
CA TYR A 458 11.13 -10.35 -0.07
C TYR A 458 12.05 -9.83 -1.17
N TYR A 459 11.47 -9.17 -2.19
CA TYR A 459 12.23 -8.55 -3.27
C TYR A 459 13.27 -7.54 -2.76
N SER A 460 14.42 -7.53 -3.44
CA SER A 460 15.43 -6.49 -3.29
C SER A 460 15.28 -5.49 -4.44
N TYR A 461 15.11 -4.22 -4.08
CA TYR A 461 14.93 -3.13 -5.02
C TYR A 461 16.26 -2.40 -5.18
N LEU A 462 16.80 -2.45 -6.40
CA LEU A 462 18.05 -1.81 -6.77
C LEU A 462 17.79 -0.49 -7.49
N MET A 463 18.72 0.45 -7.38
CA MET A 463 18.69 1.71 -8.10
C MET A 463 20.06 2.00 -8.72
N SER A 464 20.08 2.23 -10.02
CA SER A 464 21.29 2.69 -10.72
C SER A 464 21.43 4.21 -10.50
N CYS A 465 22.54 4.61 -9.90
CA CYS A 465 22.87 5.99 -9.58
C CYS A 465 24.06 6.45 -10.44
N GLN A 466 24.11 7.74 -10.76
CA GLN A 466 25.28 8.34 -11.41
C GLN A 466 25.66 9.62 -10.67
N VAL A 467 26.91 9.71 -10.22
CA VAL A 467 27.45 10.97 -9.70
C VAL A 467 27.76 11.89 -10.86
N GLN A 468 27.02 12.99 -10.98
CA GLN A 468 27.42 14.10 -11.85
C GLN A 468 28.36 15.02 -11.06
N THR A 469 29.61 15.09 -11.48
CA THR A 469 30.55 16.12 -10.99
C THR A 469 30.11 17.47 -11.53
N SER A 470 29.66 18.35 -10.64
CA SER A 470 29.25 19.71 -10.97
C SER A 470 30.42 20.55 -11.48
N SER A 471 30.55 20.68 -12.80
CA SER A 471 31.32 21.77 -13.45
C SER A 471 30.48 22.65 -14.39
N SER A 472 29.17 22.41 -14.51
CA SER A 472 28.30 23.13 -15.45
C SER A 472 27.27 24.08 -14.82
N PHE A 473 27.31 24.35 -13.51
CA PHE A 473 26.34 25.23 -12.84
C PHE A 473 26.55 26.74 -13.05
N LEU A 474 27.49 27.17 -13.88
CA LEU A 474 27.63 28.57 -14.27
C LEU A 474 27.94 28.69 -15.76
N ARG A 475 26.91 28.68 -16.60
CA ARG A 475 26.80 29.47 -17.84
C ARG A 475 25.44 29.21 -18.48
N VAL A 476 24.53 30.15 -18.31
CA VAL A 476 23.40 30.33 -19.23
C VAL A 476 23.99 30.91 -20.51
N PRO A 477 23.92 30.25 -21.68
CA PRO A 477 24.18 30.94 -22.94
C PRO A 477 22.92 31.75 -23.31
N PRO A 478 23.07 32.98 -23.83
CA PRO A 478 21.92 33.80 -24.17
C PRO A 478 21.16 33.19 -25.35
N MET A 479 19.83 33.27 -25.31
CA MET A 479 18.97 33.04 -26.46
C MET A 479 19.41 33.96 -27.61
N ASN A 480 19.76 33.39 -28.76
CA ASN A 480 19.66 34.10 -30.02
C ASN A 480 18.99 33.24 -31.09
N LYS A 481 17.87 33.74 -31.58
CA LYS A 481 17.15 33.29 -32.77
C LYS A 481 18.05 33.51 -33.99
N ARG A 482 18.21 32.49 -34.84
CA ARG A 482 18.16 32.67 -36.31
C ARG A 482 18.03 31.33 -37.03
N ILE A 483 17.08 31.36 -37.96
CA ILE A 483 16.60 30.34 -38.89
C ILE A 483 17.70 29.99 -39.91
N GLN A 484 17.78 28.73 -40.37
CA GLN A 484 17.78 28.42 -41.82
C GLN A 484 17.65 26.92 -42.11
N HIS A 485 16.61 26.60 -42.88
CA HIS A 485 16.45 25.39 -43.68
C HIS A 485 17.68 25.12 -44.55
N ARG A 486 18.18 23.87 -44.58
CA ARG A 486 18.78 23.27 -45.78
C ARG A 486 18.53 21.76 -45.82
N GLN A 487 17.87 21.32 -46.90
CA GLN A 487 17.74 19.92 -47.33
C GLN A 487 19.12 19.32 -47.66
N PRO A 488 19.33 18.01 -47.50
CA PRO A 488 20.38 17.29 -48.23
C PRO A 488 19.83 16.75 -49.54
N ARG A 489 20.53 17.07 -50.64
CA ARG A 489 20.35 16.56 -51.99
C ARG A 489 20.78 15.09 -52.08
N LEU A 490 20.05 14.31 -52.89
CA LEU A 490 20.51 13.09 -53.54
C LEU A 490 21.72 13.38 -54.45
N ASN A 491 22.77 12.54 -54.39
CA ASN A 491 23.21 11.66 -55.50
C ASN A 491 24.64 11.11 -55.36
N SER A 492 24.76 9.86 -55.84
CA SER A 492 25.91 9.16 -56.47
C SER A 492 27.20 9.03 -55.66
N LEU A 493 27.67 7.82 -55.37
CA LEU A 493 28.03 6.74 -56.30
C LEU A 493 27.85 5.35 -55.65
#